data_AF-A0A0D3IMC6-F1
#
_entry.id   AF-A0A0D3IMC6-F1
#
_cell.length_a   1.000
_cell.length_b   1.000
_cell.length_c   1.000
_cell.angle_alpha   90.00
_cell.angle_beta   90.00
_cell.angle_gamma   90.00
#
_symmetry.space_group_name_H-M   'P 1'
#
loop_
_entity.id
_entity.type
_entity.pdbx_description
1 polymer ?
#
loop_
_entity_poly.entity_id
_entity_poly.type
_entity_poly.pdbx_seq_one_letter_code
_entity_poly.pdbx_strand_id
1 'polypeptide(L)'
;MLLLSWVDGADGSEFPVQNLPFGVFSHTLSGRSPRVGVAIGESVLDMQALLAEGLIDHCACAAVFAEATLNAFMAQPRAQWLAVRAALTQLLARDGADPALRESAELRRRCLVPRAEVAMHLPAAIGDYTDFYSSREHATNVGVMFRGKDNALQPNWLHLPVGYHGRASSVVVSGTPVVRPKGQLQLDKADASKGTEHAPCRLLDFELEMGFFVGGPANRLGAPLEMDEAEDRIFGFVLCNDWSARDVQKFEYVPLGPFGAKNFATSISPWVVMAEALLPFRCATSAGSQAEPVPLPYLRDPNYSSYDVQLEVAITPAGGDRATVVTTSNYRHMYWTAPQQLVHHSVTGCDMRPADLLASGTISGADASAYGSLLELCWQGTREVGPLCDGSTRKFLRDGDTVSMRGTCLHSSGYTLGFGECAGQYAYARVNLLADEQRGLSEMGQVPRLDWSDAAGERHSLTQSLAILELLHEAASAPGRSLLPLGPALAAKDQGSDAGRSLGREAIAKGLAAAEKLAAANRDERFCVGSHSSVADLCVVPQLYNARRFEVDLQPYPRLRAVEAHAATLPYFQAAHPDAQPDAAKA
;
A
#
# COMPACT_ATOMS: atom_id res chain seq x y z
N MET A 1 -21.31 -11.50 27.59
CA MET A 1 -22.56 -11.40 26.78
C MET A 1 -22.19 -10.76 25.45
N LEU A 2 -22.84 -11.17 24.36
CA LEU A 2 -22.67 -10.52 23.07
C LEU A 2 -23.29 -9.12 23.15
N LEU A 3 -22.49 -8.07 22.95
CA LEU A 3 -22.99 -6.71 22.79
C LEU A 3 -23.38 -6.51 21.33
N LEU A 4 -24.53 -5.87 21.10
CA LEU A 4 -24.97 -5.46 19.78
C LEU A 4 -24.79 -3.96 19.62
N SER A 5 -24.61 -3.49 18.41
CA SER A 5 -24.54 -2.07 18.06
C SER A 5 -25.88 -1.56 17.54
N TRP A 6 -26.09 -0.25 17.62
CA TRP A 6 -27.16 0.43 16.88
C TRP A 6 -26.68 0.92 15.50
N VAL A 7 -25.37 0.88 15.23
CA VAL A 7 -24.80 1.21 13.91
C VAL A 7 -25.09 0.05 12.95
N ASP A 8 -25.83 0.33 11.89
CA ASP A 8 -26.24 -0.67 10.91
C ASP A 8 -25.03 -1.39 10.29
N GLY A 9 -25.13 -2.72 10.18
CA GLY A 9 -24.09 -3.58 9.61
C GLY A 9 -22.91 -3.90 10.55
N ALA A 10 -22.82 -3.29 11.73
CA ALA A 10 -21.69 -3.54 12.64
C ALA A 10 -21.64 -4.98 13.16
N ASP A 11 -22.76 -5.53 13.64
CA ASP A 11 -22.83 -6.82 14.36
C ASP A 11 -22.41 -8.05 13.51
N GLY A 12 -22.47 -7.95 12.17
CA GLY A 12 -22.08 -9.01 11.23
C GLY A 12 -20.80 -8.72 10.45
N SER A 13 -20.11 -7.63 10.76
CA SER A 13 -18.87 -7.21 10.09
C SER A 13 -17.62 -7.69 10.82
N GLU A 14 -16.45 -7.41 10.25
CA GLU A 14 -15.15 -7.51 10.93
C GLU A 14 -14.93 -6.41 12.00
N PHE A 15 -15.79 -5.38 12.03
CA PHE A 15 -15.70 -4.24 12.94
C PHE A 15 -16.95 -4.11 13.81
N PRO A 16 -17.33 -5.13 14.61
CA PRO A 16 -18.42 -5.00 15.56
C PRO A 16 -18.00 -4.11 16.74
N VAL A 17 -18.93 -3.81 17.66
CA VAL A 17 -18.66 -2.98 18.85
C VAL A 17 -17.63 -3.61 19.82
N GLN A 18 -17.34 -4.90 19.66
CA GLN A 18 -16.30 -5.65 20.35
C GLN A 18 -14.90 -5.36 19.77
N ASN A 19 -14.79 -4.88 18.53
CA ASN A 19 -13.51 -4.57 17.92
C ASN A 19 -13.04 -3.16 18.29
N LEU A 20 -13.70 -2.14 17.73
CA LEU A 20 -13.36 -0.72 17.84
C LEU A 20 -11.86 -0.44 17.62
N PRO A 21 -11.27 -0.83 16.47
CA PRO A 21 -9.87 -0.56 16.22
C PRO A 21 -9.67 0.91 15.83
N PHE A 22 -8.51 1.44 16.22
CA PHE A 22 -8.15 2.83 15.96
C PHE A 22 -7.35 2.97 14.67
N GLY A 23 -7.54 4.05 13.92
CA GLY A 23 -6.79 4.34 12.72
C GLY A 23 -6.75 5.84 12.44
N VAL A 24 -6.00 6.22 11.41
CA VAL A 24 -5.94 7.61 10.93
C VAL A 24 -6.55 7.66 9.54
N PHE A 25 -7.49 8.58 9.34
CA PHE A 25 -8.19 8.72 8.08
C PHE A 25 -8.31 10.19 7.65
N SER A 26 -8.47 10.41 6.35
CA SER A 26 -8.95 11.66 5.78
C SER A 26 -10.20 11.39 4.95
N HIS A 27 -11.06 12.39 4.82
CA HIS A 27 -12.23 12.27 3.96
C HIS A 27 -11.83 12.59 2.51
N THR A 28 -12.09 11.66 1.58
CA THR A 28 -11.60 11.76 0.19
C THR A 28 -12.15 12.97 -0.54
N LEU A 29 -13.43 13.30 -0.33
CA LEU A 29 -14.14 14.38 -1.02
C LEU A 29 -13.99 15.77 -0.40
N SER A 30 -13.83 15.87 0.92
CA SER A 30 -13.85 17.18 1.60
C SER A 30 -12.48 17.76 1.91
N GLY A 31 -11.38 17.03 1.63
CA GLY A 31 -10.01 17.50 1.85
C GLY A 31 -9.65 17.76 3.32
N ARG A 32 -10.50 17.32 4.27
CA ARG A 32 -10.22 17.43 5.72
C ARG A 32 -8.91 16.70 6.06
N SER A 33 -8.10 17.33 6.90
CA SER A 33 -6.81 16.78 7.34
C SER A 33 -6.93 15.39 7.98
N PRO A 34 -5.84 14.60 7.95
CA PRO A 34 -5.77 13.33 8.67
C PRO A 34 -6.10 13.50 10.15
N ARG A 35 -6.89 12.57 10.69
CA ARG A 35 -7.31 12.56 12.10
C ARG A 35 -7.66 11.15 12.55
N VAL A 36 -7.72 10.99 13.86
CA VAL A 36 -8.04 9.70 14.49
C VAL A 36 -9.50 9.32 14.27
N GLY A 37 -9.72 8.07 13.90
CA GLY A 37 -11.04 7.47 13.80
C GLY A 37 -11.07 6.04 14.35
N VAL A 38 -12.28 5.54 14.59
CA VAL A 38 -12.53 4.17 15.06
C VAL A 38 -13.46 3.46 14.10
N ALA A 39 -13.10 2.27 13.62
CA ALA A 39 -13.95 1.51 12.71
C ALA A 39 -15.15 0.89 13.45
N ILE A 40 -16.34 1.00 12.86
CA ILE A 40 -17.58 0.38 13.35
C ILE A 40 -18.50 0.05 12.15
N GLY A 41 -18.68 -1.23 11.86
CA GLY A 41 -19.35 -1.68 10.64
C GLY A 41 -18.73 -1.06 9.38
N GLU A 42 -19.57 -0.46 8.54
CA GLU A 42 -19.16 0.24 7.32
C GLU A 42 -18.91 1.75 7.54
N SER A 43 -18.72 2.17 8.79
CA SER A 43 -18.45 3.56 9.18
C SER A 43 -17.14 3.72 9.95
N VAL A 44 -16.64 4.95 9.95
CA VAL A 44 -15.56 5.43 10.81
C VAL A 44 -16.16 6.48 11.75
N LEU A 45 -16.00 6.25 13.05
CA LEU A 45 -16.32 7.21 14.10
C LEU A 45 -15.18 8.23 14.21
N ASP A 46 -15.45 9.48 13.87
CA ASP A 46 -14.52 10.61 13.86
C ASP A 46 -14.26 11.10 15.29
N MET A 47 -13.10 10.74 15.86
CA MET A 47 -12.77 11.05 17.26
C MET A 47 -12.60 12.56 17.49
N GLN A 48 -12.14 13.30 16.48
CA GLN A 48 -12.04 14.75 16.55
C GLN A 48 -13.43 15.41 16.55
N ALA A 49 -14.39 14.85 15.81
CA ALA A 49 -15.78 15.29 15.87
C ALA A 49 -16.41 14.99 17.24
N LEU A 50 -16.18 13.81 17.81
CA LEU A 50 -16.65 13.49 19.16
C LEU A 50 -16.10 14.45 20.22
N LEU A 51 -14.82 14.81 20.13
CA LEU A 51 -14.20 15.81 20.98
C LEU A 51 -14.85 17.18 20.80
N ALA A 52 -15.08 17.63 19.57
CA ALA A 52 -15.70 18.92 19.28
C ALA A 52 -17.15 19.02 19.79
N GLU A 53 -17.88 17.91 19.81
CA GLU A 53 -19.25 17.82 20.34
C GLU A 53 -19.31 17.52 21.85
N GLY A 54 -18.17 17.40 22.52
CA GLY A 54 -18.07 17.13 23.96
C GLY A 54 -18.50 15.73 24.39
N LEU A 55 -18.64 14.79 23.44
CA LEU A 55 -19.14 13.43 23.71
C LEU A 55 -18.14 12.54 24.45
N ILE A 56 -16.87 12.94 24.49
CA ILE A 56 -15.79 12.21 25.15
C ILE A 56 -15.03 13.06 26.18
N ASP A 57 -15.51 14.26 26.53
CA ASP A 57 -14.82 15.20 27.45
C ASP A 57 -14.61 14.63 28.86
N HIS A 58 -15.42 13.65 29.25
CA HIS A 58 -15.28 12.93 30.52
C HIS A 58 -14.06 11.98 30.53
N CYS A 59 -13.49 11.65 29.37
CA CYS A 59 -12.23 10.92 29.27
C CYS A 59 -11.06 11.88 29.53
N ALA A 60 -10.23 11.59 30.54
CA ALA A 60 -9.16 12.51 30.94
C ALA A 60 -8.13 12.81 29.84
N CYS A 61 -7.96 11.91 28.88
CA CYS A 61 -7.07 12.10 27.73
C CYS A 61 -7.76 12.63 26.46
N ALA A 62 -9.03 13.05 26.49
CA ALA A 62 -9.81 13.38 25.28
C ALA A 62 -9.11 14.38 24.32
N ALA A 63 -8.36 15.33 24.87
CA ALA A 63 -7.63 16.34 24.10
C ALA A 63 -6.63 15.76 23.06
N VAL A 64 -6.13 14.53 23.27
CA VAL A 64 -5.19 13.89 22.32
C VAL A 64 -5.83 13.61 20.96
N PHE A 65 -7.16 13.56 20.86
CA PHE A 65 -7.87 13.32 19.61
C PHE A 65 -7.96 14.57 18.71
N ALA A 66 -7.38 15.69 19.14
CA ALA A 66 -7.10 16.82 18.25
C ALA A 66 -5.88 16.57 17.33
N GLU A 67 -5.04 15.58 17.65
CA GLU A 67 -3.83 15.24 16.90
C GLU A 67 -4.12 14.45 15.61
N ALA A 68 -3.19 14.51 14.66
CA ALA A 68 -3.30 13.84 13.37
C ALA A 68 -2.84 12.36 13.38
N THR A 69 -2.31 11.87 14.50
CA THR A 69 -1.76 10.51 14.65
C THR A 69 -2.12 9.91 16.01
N LEU A 70 -2.01 8.59 16.15
CA LEU A 70 -2.27 7.91 17.43
C LEU A 70 -1.17 8.09 18.48
N ASN A 71 -0.01 8.67 18.16
CA ASN A 71 1.13 8.75 19.08
C ASN A 71 0.76 9.33 20.45
N ALA A 72 0.03 10.45 20.50
CA ALA A 72 -0.35 11.09 21.75
C ALA A 72 -1.34 10.25 22.59
N PHE A 73 -2.19 9.48 21.93
CA PHE A 73 -3.10 8.54 22.58
C PHE A 73 -2.36 7.28 23.06
N MET A 74 -1.51 6.71 22.21
CA MET A 74 -0.61 5.61 22.56
C MET A 74 0.31 5.99 23.73
N ALA A 75 0.71 7.25 23.89
CA ALA A 75 1.52 7.70 25.01
C ALA A 75 0.80 7.69 26.37
N GLN A 76 -0.53 7.65 26.38
CA GLN A 76 -1.31 7.60 27.62
C GLN A 76 -1.13 6.26 28.33
N PRO A 77 -1.29 6.18 29.66
CA PRO A 77 -1.31 4.91 30.37
C PRO A 77 -2.49 4.03 29.93
N ARG A 78 -2.37 2.70 30.03
CA ARG A 78 -3.42 1.75 29.62
C ARG A 78 -4.80 2.06 30.19
N ALA A 79 -4.88 2.52 31.44
CA ALA A 79 -6.15 2.92 32.06
C ALA A 79 -6.92 3.97 31.24
N GLN A 80 -6.23 4.87 30.55
CA GLN A 80 -6.85 5.87 29.67
C GLN A 80 -7.36 5.26 28.37
N TRP A 81 -6.64 4.28 27.80
CA TRP A 81 -7.13 3.58 26.61
C TRP A 81 -8.42 2.81 26.93
N LEU A 82 -8.45 2.15 28.08
CA LEU A 82 -9.63 1.41 28.54
C LEU A 82 -10.81 2.35 28.83
N ALA A 83 -10.56 3.53 29.41
CA ALA A 83 -11.59 4.53 29.64
C ALA A 83 -12.22 5.03 28.33
N VAL A 84 -11.39 5.37 27.33
CA VAL A 84 -11.89 5.76 26.00
C VAL A 84 -12.66 4.61 25.35
N ARG A 85 -12.10 3.39 25.34
CA ARG A 85 -12.78 2.23 24.77
C ARG A 85 -14.14 1.99 25.42
N ALA A 86 -14.22 2.07 26.75
CA ALA A 86 -15.47 1.93 27.48
C ALA A 86 -16.49 3.02 27.10
N ALA A 87 -16.06 4.29 27.01
CA ALA A 87 -16.92 5.40 26.57
C ALA A 87 -17.47 5.16 25.15
N LEU A 88 -16.61 4.74 24.22
CA LEU A 88 -17.02 4.41 22.85
C LEU A 88 -17.99 3.22 22.80
N THR A 89 -17.75 2.18 23.61
CA THR A 89 -18.69 1.06 23.74
C THR A 89 -20.05 1.54 24.26
N GLN A 90 -20.09 2.43 25.26
CA GLN A 90 -21.36 2.99 25.75
C GLN A 90 -22.09 3.84 24.71
N LEU A 91 -21.36 4.60 23.88
CA LEU A 91 -21.93 5.40 22.80
C LEU A 91 -22.46 4.55 21.63
N LEU A 92 -21.84 3.41 21.34
CA LEU A 92 -22.12 2.61 20.14
C LEU A 92 -22.97 1.36 20.39
N ALA A 93 -22.98 0.82 21.62
CA ALA A 93 -23.79 -0.33 21.95
C ALA A 93 -25.29 0.01 21.90
N ARG A 94 -26.10 -0.91 21.39
CA ARG A 94 -27.56 -0.78 21.28
C ARG A 94 -28.20 -0.49 22.63
N ASP A 95 -27.73 -1.14 23.69
CA ASP A 95 -28.20 -0.96 25.06
C ASP A 95 -27.19 -0.16 25.91
N GLY A 96 -26.32 0.62 25.26
CA GLY A 96 -25.37 1.49 25.93
C GLY A 96 -26.07 2.60 26.72
N ALA A 97 -25.42 3.02 27.81
CA ALA A 97 -25.98 3.99 28.75
C ALA A 97 -26.02 5.43 28.20
N ASP A 98 -25.26 5.73 27.14
CA ASP A 98 -25.22 7.05 26.53
C ASP A 98 -26.00 7.08 25.20
N PRO A 99 -27.22 7.64 25.18
CA PRO A 99 -28.05 7.70 23.98
C PRO A 99 -27.65 8.83 23.02
N ALA A 100 -26.74 9.74 23.39
CA ALA A 100 -26.57 11.03 22.73
C ALA A 100 -26.30 10.89 21.22
N LEU A 101 -25.39 9.98 20.85
CA LEU A 101 -25.08 9.73 19.45
C LEU A 101 -26.19 8.93 18.75
N ARG A 102 -26.77 7.91 19.39
CA ARG A 102 -27.83 7.06 18.81
C ARG A 102 -29.08 7.87 18.44
N GLU A 103 -29.50 8.78 19.32
CA GLU A 103 -30.79 9.49 19.22
C GLU A 103 -30.70 10.79 18.40
N SER A 104 -29.49 11.31 18.16
CA SER A 104 -29.30 12.53 17.37
C SER A 104 -28.88 12.21 15.93
N ALA A 105 -29.79 12.42 14.97
CA ALA A 105 -29.47 12.30 13.55
C ALA A 105 -28.39 13.31 13.10
N GLU A 106 -28.32 14.48 13.74
CA GLU A 106 -27.33 15.51 13.44
C GLU A 106 -25.92 15.12 13.92
N LEU A 107 -25.80 14.61 15.15
CA LEU A 107 -24.51 14.13 15.66
C LEU A 107 -24.02 12.94 14.85
N ARG A 108 -24.91 12.00 14.46
CA ARG A 108 -24.55 10.87 13.59
C ARG A 108 -23.94 11.34 12.27
N ARG A 109 -24.56 12.30 11.57
CA ARG A 109 -24.03 12.84 10.31
C ARG A 109 -22.66 13.51 10.48
N ARG A 110 -22.38 14.09 11.64
CA ARG A 110 -21.10 14.78 11.92
C ARG A 110 -20.00 13.83 12.37
N CYS A 111 -20.35 12.79 13.13
CA CYS A 111 -19.38 11.91 13.79
C CYS A 111 -19.17 10.57 13.07
N LEU A 112 -20.11 10.11 12.23
CA LEU A 112 -19.97 8.86 11.47
C LEU A 112 -19.73 9.18 9.99
N VAL A 113 -18.58 8.74 9.49
CA VAL A 113 -18.20 8.89 8.08
C VAL A 113 -18.21 7.50 7.42
N PRO A 114 -18.85 7.32 6.25
CA PRO A 114 -18.82 6.03 5.55
C PRO A 114 -17.38 5.60 5.22
N ARG A 115 -17.02 4.34 5.47
CA ARG A 115 -15.68 3.79 5.17
C ARG A 115 -15.31 3.86 3.69
N ALA A 116 -16.30 3.83 2.80
CA ALA A 116 -16.09 4.00 1.36
C ALA A 116 -15.64 5.42 0.96
N GLU A 117 -15.81 6.41 1.85
CA GLU A 117 -15.49 7.82 1.60
C GLU A 117 -14.21 8.28 2.29
N VAL A 118 -13.44 7.35 2.89
CA VAL A 118 -12.21 7.67 3.60
C VAL A 118 -10.98 7.11 2.90
N ALA A 119 -9.88 7.86 2.97
CA ALA A 119 -8.54 7.36 2.69
C ALA A 119 -7.84 7.11 4.02
N MET A 120 -7.28 5.91 4.18
CA MET A 120 -6.53 5.54 5.38
C MET A 120 -5.06 5.98 5.25
N HIS A 121 -4.47 6.35 6.39
CA HIS A 121 -3.07 6.72 6.52
C HIS A 121 -2.35 5.77 7.48
N LEU A 122 -1.04 5.92 7.60
CA LEU A 122 -0.30 5.27 8.70
C LEU A 122 -0.93 5.70 10.04
N PRO A 123 -1.19 4.74 10.95
CA PRO A 123 -1.87 5.03 12.21
C PRO A 123 -1.02 5.88 13.17
N ALA A 124 0.30 5.85 13.02
CA ALA A 124 1.22 6.58 13.86
C ALA A 124 2.49 7.01 13.10
N ALA A 125 3.16 8.03 13.62
CA ALA A 125 4.55 8.33 13.28
C ALA A 125 5.45 7.33 14.02
N ILE A 126 5.96 6.32 13.30
CA ILE A 126 6.80 5.27 13.87
C ILE A 126 8.19 5.84 14.17
N GLY A 127 8.58 5.80 15.44
CA GLY A 127 9.91 6.20 15.88
C GLY A 127 10.95 5.18 15.42
N ASP A 128 10.87 3.98 15.99
CA ASP A 128 11.66 2.82 15.59
C ASP A 128 10.76 1.66 15.13
N TYR A 129 11.28 0.90 14.18
CA TYR A 129 10.71 -0.37 13.72
C TYR A 129 11.71 -1.48 14.03
N THR A 130 11.27 -2.53 14.71
CA THR A 130 12.06 -3.73 14.98
C THR A 130 11.32 -4.96 14.50
N ASP A 131 12.03 -5.84 13.83
CA ASP A 131 11.49 -7.09 13.36
C ASP A 131 12.13 -8.25 14.12
N PHE A 132 11.29 -9.09 14.72
CA PHE A 132 11.73 -10.26 15.46
C PHE A 132 11.81 -11.49 14.55
N TYR A 133 12.20 -12.62 15.13
CA TYR A 133 12.34 -13.88 14.41
C TYR A 133 11.73 -15.03 15.20
N SER A 134 10.48 -14.84 15.64
CA SER A 134 9.94 -15.57 16.80
C SER A 134 9.09 -16.81 16.49
N SER A 135 8.94 -17.16 15.21
CA SER A 135 8.28 -18.39 14.76
C SER A 135 9.30 -19.53 14.68
N ARG A 136 9.09 -20.60 15.45
CA ARG A 136 10.02 -21.73 15.52
C ARG A 136 10.06 -22.49 14.21
N GLU A 137 8.90 -22.68 13.61
CA GLU A 137 8.72 -23.37 12.34
C GLU A 137 9.42 -22.61 11.22
N HIS A 138 9.22 -21.28 11.15
CA HIS A 138 9.90 -20.44 10.15
C HIS A 138 11.43 -20.50 10.32
N ALA A 139 11.93 -20.31 11.54
CA ALA A 139 13.35 -20.40 11.86
C ALA A 139 13.96 -21.76 11.50
N THR A 140 13.20 -22.83 11.75
CA THR A 140 13.59 -24.19 11.40
C THR A 140 13.59 -24.39 9.88
N ASN A 141 12.56 -23.96 9.16
CA ASN A 141 12.44 -24.10 7.71
C ASN A 141 13.60 -23.42 6.98
N VAL A 142 13.83 -22.13 7.29
CA VAL A 142 14.96 -21.36 6.75
C VAL A 142 16.28 -22.04 7.13
N GLY A 143 16.43 -22.44 8.40
CA GLY A 143 17.59 -23.17 8.86
C GLY A 143 17.89 -24.45 8.07
N VAL A 144 16.87 -25.26 7.80
CA VAL A 144 17.00 -26.49 7.01
C VAL A 144 17.48 -26.17 5.59
N MET A 145 16.89 -25.15 4.94
CA MET A 145 17.27 -24.76 3.57
C MET A 145 18.73 -24.27 3.47
N PHE A 146 19.22 -23.55 4.48
CA PHE A 146 20.54 -22.91 4.43
C PHE A 146 21.67 -23.70 5.12
N ARG A 147 21.35 -24.47 6.16
CA ARG A 147 22.35 -25.13 7.05
C ARG A 147 22.11 -26.63 7.21
N GLY A 148 21.04 -27.16 6.62
CA GLY A 148 20.64 -28.55 6.77
C GLY A 148 19.87 -28.82 8.07
N LYS A 149 19.23 -29.99 8.12
CA LYS A 149 18.28 -30.36 9.18
C LYS A 149 18.90 -30.38 10.57
N ASP A 150 20.13 -30.84 10.68
CA ASP A 150 20.81 -31.02 11.97
C ASP A 150 21.26 -29.70 12.61
N ASN A 151 21.31 -28.60 11.84
CA ASN A 151 21.78 -27.28 12.27
C ASN A 151 20.74 -26.18 11.96
N ALA A 152 19.45 -26.55 11.97
CA ALA A 152 18.39 -25.66 11.53
C ALA A 152 18.27 -24.41 12.43
N LEU A 153 18.05 -24.60 13.73
CA LEU A 153 18.03 -23.51 14.70
C LEU A 153 19.44 -23.15 15.15
N GLN A 154 19.73 -21.85 15.18
CA GLN A 154 20.96 -21.37 15.78
C GLN A 154 20.91 -21.55 17.30
N PRO A 155 22.06 -21.78 17.98
CA PRO A 155 22.08 -22.11 19.40
C PRO A 155 21.39 -21.09 20.31
N ASN A 156 21.37 -19.81 19.95
CA ASN A 156 20.77 -18.73 20.74
C ASN A 156 19.24 -18.64 20.62
N TRP A 157 18.64 -19.21 19.58
CA TRP A 157 17.25 -18.92 19.19
C TRP A 157 16.22 -19.34 20.26
N LEU A 158 16.48 -20.44 20.97
CA LEU A 158 15.62 -20.92 22.07
C LEU A 158 15.91 -20.22 23.41
N HIS A 159 16.89 -19.32 23.48
CA HIS A 159 17.26 -18.61 24.71
C HIS A 159 16.80 -17.16 24.74
N LEU A 160 16.62 -16.53 23.59
CA LEU A 160 16.14 -15.16 23.46
C LEU A 160 15.34 -14.96 22.17
N PRO A 161 14.38 -14.01 22.15
CA PRO A 161 13.70 -13.62 20.92
C PRO A 161 14.64 -12.82 20.04
N VAL A 162 15.31 -13.48 19.11
CA VAL A 162 16.20 -12.84 18.14
C VAL A 162 15.40 -11.80 17.35
N GLY A 163 15.99 -10.62 17.15
CA GLY A 163 15.43 -9.55 16.33
C GLY A 163 16.49 -8.59 15.83
N TYR A 164 16.10 -7.68 14.94
CA TYR A 164 16.96 -6.67 14.35
C TYR A 164 16.19 -5.38 14.10
N HIS A 165 16.90 -4.25 14.06
CA HIS A 165 16.30 -2.97 13.71
C HIS A 165 15.89 -2.98 12.23
N GLY A 166 14.59 -2.86 11.99
CA GLY A 166 14.04 -2.63 10.66
C GLY A 166 14.17 -1.17 10.23
N ARG A 167 13.54 -0.80 9.12
CA ARG A 167 13.57 0.57 8.60
C ARG A 167 12.22 1.28 8.76
N ALA A 168 12.10 2.13 9.77
CA ALA A 168 10.86 2.88 10.03
C ALA A 168 10.40 3.75 8.83
N SER A 169 11.33 4.40 8.11
CA SER A 169 10.98 5.32 7.02
C SER A 169 10.31 4.65 5.80
N SER A 170 10.42 3.33 5.67
CA SER A 170 9.85 2.54 4.57
C SER A 170 8.66 1.71 5.03
N VAL A 171 8.16 1.92 6.24
CA VAL A 171 6.87 1.37 6.66
C VAL A 171 5.78 2.20 5.98
N VAL A 172 4.89 1.54 5.25
CA VAL A 172 3.83 2.15 4.45
C VAL A 172 2.47 1.55 4.79
N VAL A 173 1.41 2.34 4.61
CA VAL A 173 0.04 1.86 4.83
C VAL A 173 -0.38 0.92 3.69
N SER A 174 -1.22 -0.06 4.01
CA SER A 174 -1.94 -0.92 3.06
C SER A 174 -2.45 -0.15 1.83
N GLY A 175 -2.32 -0.76 0.67
CA GLY A 175 -2.64 -0.19 -0.64
C GLY A 175 -1.49 0.56 -1.31
N THR A 176 -0.41 0.88 -0.57
CA THR A 176 0.78 1.50 -1.17
C THR A 176 1.49 0.53 -2.12
N PRO A 177 1.71 0.88 -3.39
CA PRO A 177 2.42 0.00 -4.31
C PRO A 177 3.89 -0.17 -3.93
N VAL A 178 4.43 -1.38 -4.13
CA VAL A 178 5.81 -1.77 -3.79
C VAL A 178 6.60 -1.96 -5.06
N VAL A 179 7.77 -1.32 -5.18
CA VAL A 179 8.60 -1.36 -6.40
C VAL A 179 9.67 -2.45 -6.27
N ARG A 180 9.98 -3.17 -7.36
CA ARG A 180 11.11 -4.11 -7.43
C ARG A 180 12.40 -3.45 -6.98
N PRO A 181 13.03 -3.87 -5.88
CA PRO A 181 14.34 -3.36 -5.55
C PRO A 181 15.34 -3.88 -6.59
N LYS A 182 16.25 -3.00 -7.02
CA LYS A 182 17.53 -3.42 -7.60
C LYS A 182 18.52 -3.61 -6.47
N GLY A 183 19.44 -4.56 -6.61
CA GLY A 183 20.45 -4.84 -5.60
C GLY A 183 21.67 -5.54 -6.18
N GLN A 184 22.67 -5.80 -5.34
CA GLN A 184 23.82 -6.62 -5.72
C GLN A 184 23.45 -8.10 -5.61
N LEU A 185 23.49 -8.81 -6.73
CA LEU A 185 23.18 -10.23 -6.82
C LEU A 185 24.45 -11.02 -7.13
N GLN A 186 24.59 -12.21 -6.53
CA GLN A 186 25.68 -13.12 -6.86
C GLN A 186 25.58 -13.60 -8.30
N LEU A 187 26.68 -13.56 -9.05
CA LEU A 187 26.76 -14.13 -10.40
C LEU A 187 26.69 -15.67 -10.35
N ASP A 188 27.39 -16.26 -9.39
CA ASP A 188 27.37 -17.70 -9.12
C ASP A 188 26.62 -17.98 -7.81
N LYS A 189 25.63 -18.89 -7.87
CA LYS A 189 24.77 -19.21 -6.70
C LYS A 189 25.50 -19.94 -5.58
N ALA A 190 26.61 -20.60 -5.89
CA ALA A 190 27.39 -21.43 -4.98
C ALA A 190 28.69 -20.74 -4.53
N ASP A 191 29.24 -19.84 -5.34
CA ASP A 191 30.52 -19.17 -5.05
C ASP A 191 30.44 -17.64 -5.18
N ALA A 192 30.28 -16.97 -4.03
CA ALA A 192 30.24 -15.52 -3.93
C ALA A 192 31.51 -14.81 -4.45
N SER A 193 32.64 -15.51 -4.51
CA SER A 193 33.91 -14.93 -4.99
C SER A 193 33.95 -14.70 -6.50
N LYS A 194 32.98 -15.27 -7.23
CA LYS A 194 32.85 -15.10 -8.69
C LYS A 194 32.28 -13.75 -9.12
N GLY A 195 32.00 -12.87 -8.16
CA GLY A 195 31.56 -11.50 -8.40
C GLY A 195 30.05 -11.32 -8.34
N THR A 196 29.63 -10.07 -8.56
CA THR A 196 28.24 -9.63 -8.43
C THR A 196 27.79 -8.83 -9.65
N GLU A 197 26.49 -8.81 -9.89
CA GLU A 197 25.84 -7.87 -10.80
C GLU A 197 24.88 -6.94 -10.04
N HIS A 198 24.67 -5.73 -10.55
CA HIS A 198 23.60 -4.85 -10.07
C HIS A 198 22.37 -5.03 -10.97
N ALA A 199 21.34 -5.68 -10.45
CA ALA A 199 20.17 -6.08 -11.24
C ALA A 199 18.89 -6.05 -10.38
N PRO A 200 17.69 -6.03 -11.01
CA PRO A 200 16.43 -6.24 -10.29
C PRO A 200 16.44 -7.57 -9.53
N CYS A 201 15.97 -7.55 -8.28
CA CYS A 201 15.74 -8.74 -7.46
C CYS A 201 14.96 -9.80 -8.25
N ARG A 202 15.37 -11.06 -8.16
CA ARG A 202 14.74 -12.21 -8.83
C ARG A 202 13.89 -13.04 -7.88
N LEU A 203 14.18 -12.98 -6.57
CA LEU A 203 13.53 -13.78 -5.54
C LEU A 203 12.75 -12.87 -4.58
N LEU A 204 11.74 -12.17 -5.10
CA LEU A 204 10.89 -11.30 -4.30
C LEU A 204 9.83 -12.11 -3.57
N ASP A 205 9.66 -11.79 -2.29
CA ASP A 205 8.84 -12.54 -1.37
C ASP A 205 8.00 -11.61 -0.46
N PHE A 206 6.94 -12.18 0.10
CA PHE A 206 6.22 -11.61 1.24
C PHE A 206 6.65 -12.33 2.51
N GLU A 207 6.46 -11.67 3.66
CA GLU A 207 6.52 -12.32 4.97
C GLU A 207 5.23 -12.00 5.73
N LEU A 208 4.43 -13.03 6.00
CA LEU A 208 3.21 -12.91 6.80
C LEU A 208 3.57 -12.65 8.25
N GLU A 209 3.22 -11.47 8.75
CA GLU A 209 3.54 -11.06 10.11
C GLU A 209 2.37 -10.32 10.78
N MET A 210 2.50 -10.16 12.09
CA MET A 210 1.76 -9.16 12.84
C MET A 210 2.74 -8.25 13.55
N GLY A 211 2.42 -6.95 13.58
CA GLY A 211 3.15 -5.97 14.35
C GLY A 211 2.32 -5.46 15.51
N PHE A 212 2.96 -5.08 16.62
CA PHE A 212 2.31 -4.36 17.70
C PHE A 212 2.95 -2.99 17.93
N PHE A 213 2.10 -2.04 18.31
CA PHE A 213 2.55 -0.71 18.70
C PHE A 213 2.81 -0.67 20.20
N VAL A 214 3.97 -0.13 20.57
CA VAL A 214 4.29 0.18 21.97
C VAL A 214 3.40 1.32 22.45
N GLY A 215 2.79 1.16 23.62
CA GLY A 215 2.00 2.17 24.29
C GLY A 215 2.54 2.51 25.67
N GLY A 216 2.07 3.61 26.22
CA GLY A 216 2.36 4.18 27.53
C GLY A 216 3.59 5.08 27.50
N PRO A 217 3.88 5.81 28.60
CA PRO A 217 5.04 6.70 28.68
C PRO A 217 6.35 5.95 28.43
N ALA A 218 7.27 6.49 27.63
CA ALA A 218 8.55 5.82 27.37
C ALA A 218 9.26 5.43 28.67
N ASN A 219 9.85 4.22 28.73
CA ASN A 219 10.78 3.90 29.81
C ASN A 219 12.03 4.78 29.69
N ARG A 220 12.69 5.03 30.82
CA ARG A 220 13.92 5.81 30.83
C ARG A 220 15.03 4.99 30.19
N LEU A 221 15.83 5.59 29.31
CA LEU A 221 17.06 4.97 28.80
C LEU A 221 17.93 4.45 29.97
N GLY A 222 18.37 3.20 29.88
CA GLY A 222 19.07 2.47 30.93
C GLY A 222 18.16 1.80 31.98
N ALA A 223 16.84 1.92 31.87
CA ALA A 223 15.86 1.27 32.74
C ALA A 223 14.98 0.32 31.90
N PRO A 224 15.28 -0.99 31.89
CA PRO A 224 14.51 -1.97 31.13
C PRO A 224 13.07 -2.08 31.64
N LEU A 225 12.17 -2.57 30.79
CA LEU A 225 10.83 -2.99 31.16
C LEU A 225 10.89 -4.39 31.76
N GLU A 226 10.11 -4.61 32.81
CA GLU A 226 9.93 -5.92 33.42
C GLU A 226 8.72 -6.66 32.81
N MET A 227 8.66 -7.98 32.99
CA MET A 227 7.61 -8.82 32.39
C MET A 227 6.21 -8.47 32.86
N ASP A 228 6.03 -8.01 34.10
CA ASP A 228 4.73 -7.60 34.65
C ASP A 228 4.24 -6.26 34.08
N GLU A 229 5.13 -5.44 33.52
CA GLU A 229 4.77 -4.21 32.82
C GLU A 229 4.36 -4.46 31.37
N ALA A 230 4.83 -5.56 30.75
CA ALA A 230 4.82 -5.74 29.31
C ALA A 230 3.44 -5.67 28.65
N GLU A 231 2.39 -6.26 29.24
CA GLU A 231 1.03 -6.20 28.69
C GLU A 231 0.46 -4.77 28.68
N ASP A 232 0.80 -3.96 29.70
CA ASP A 232 0.37 -2.57 29.79
C ASP A 232 1.11 -1.64 28.81
N ARG A 233 2.14 -2.18 28.14
CA ARG A 233 2.95 -1.50 27.12
C ARG A 233 2.61 -1.90 25.70
N ILE A 234 1.67 -2.84 25.49
CA ILE A 234 1.23 -3.25 24.16
C ILE A 234 -0.12 -2.60 23.88
N PHE A 235 -0.12 -1.54 23.05
CA PHE A 235 -1.34 -0.80 22.74
C PHE A 235 -2.30 -1.64 21.88
N GLY A 236 -1.78 -2.24 20.81
CA GLY A 236 -2.57 -3.00 19.87
C GLY A 236 -1.76 -3.49 18.67
N PHE A 237 -2.42 -4.27 17.82
CA PHE A 237 -1.82 -5.06 16.77
C PHE A 237 -2.31 -4.63 15.39
N VAL A 238 -1.45 -4.83 14.39
CA VAL A 238 -1.71 -4.67 12.95
C VAL A 238 -1.18 -5.90 12.21
N LEU A 239 -1.71 -6.16 11.01
CA LEU A 239 -1.06 -7.05 10.06
C LEU A 239 0.19 -6.36 9.52
N CYS A 240 1.23 -7.14 9.25
CA CYS A 240 2.50 -6.66 8.70
C CYS A 240 2.95 -7.57 7.55
N ASN A 241 3.40 -6.97 6.46
CA ASN A 241 4.10 -7.65 5.38
C ASN A 241 5.50 -7.08 5.26
N ASP A 242 6.50 -7.85 5.71
CA ASP A 242 7.90 -7.46 5.57
C ASP A 242 8.49 -7.94 4.24
N TRP A 243 8.31 -7.12 3.21
CA TRP A 243 8.70 -7.45 1.84
C TRP A 243 10.18 -7.76 1.76
N SER A 244 10.50 -8.84 1.05
CA SER A 244 11.84 -9.42 1.12
C SER A 244 12.43 -9.72 -0.25
N ALA A 245 13.64 -9.22 -0.50
CA ALA A 245 14.44 -9.54 -1.69
C ALA A 245 15.48 -10.62 -1.36
N ARG A 246 15.11 -11.90 -1.46
CA ARG A 246 15.88 -13.03 -0.87
C ARG A 246 17.29 -13.20 -1.46
N ASP A 247 17.47 -12.92 -2.74
CA ASP A 247 18.76 -13.01 -3.42
C ASP A 247 19.70 -11.86 -3.05
N VAL A 248 19.17 -10.65 -2.86
CA VAL A 248 19.90 -9.53 -2.26
C VAL A 248 20.29 -9.88 -0.82
N GLN A 249 19.31 -10.36 -0.03
CA GLN A 249 19.48 -10.69 1.39
C GLN A 249 20.60 -11.71 1.58
N LYS A 250 20.58 -12.80 0.80
CA LYS A 250 21.56 -13.89 0.87
C LYS A 250 22.99 -13.39 0.70
N PHE A 251 23.21 -12.37 -0.14
CA PHE A 251 24.53 -11.82 -0.39
C PHE A 251 24.98 -10.85 0.71
N GLU A 252 24.09 -9.97 1.20
CA GLU A 252 24.47 -8.88 2.10
C GLU A 252 24.50 -9.24 3.59
N TYR A 253 23.71 -10.24 4.03
CA TYR A 253 23.35 -10.34 5.46
C TYR A 253 24.49 -10.77 6.39
N VAL A 254 25.59 -11.31 5.86
CA VAL A 254 26.72 -11.75 6.69
C VAL A 254 27.76 -10.65 6.79
N PRO A 255 28.17 -10.22 7.99
CA PRO A 255 27.74 -10.69 9.33
C PRO A 255 26.65 -9.83 9.99
N LEU A 256 26.21 -8.74 9.34
CA LEU A 256 25.49 -7.64 10.01
C LEU A 256 23.96 -7.79 10.05
N GLY A 257 23.41 -8.84 9.46
CA GLY A 257 21.98 -9.05 9.31
C GLY A 257 21.39 -8.41 8.05
N PRO A 258 20.08 -8.61 7.80
CA PRO A 258 19.40 -8.06 6.63
C PRO A 258 19.40 -6.53 6.62
N PHE A 259 19.49 -5.93 5.43
CA PHE A 259 19.54 -4.47 5.27
C PHE A 259 18.81 -3.99 4.01
N GLY A 260 19.49 -3.88 2.86
CA GLY A 260 18.92 -3.41 1.60
C GLY A 260 17.83 -4.33 1.06
N ALA A 261 17.84 -5.59 1.48
CA ALA A 261 16.85 -6.59 1.10
C ALA A 261 15.52 -6.50 1.85
N LYS A 262 15.40 -5.60 2.84
CA LYS A 262 14.20 -5.38 3.67
C LYS A 262 13.77 -3.92 3.71
N ASN A 263 14.72 -2.99 3.68
CA ASN A 263 14.45 -1.56 3.85
C ASN A 263 13.73 -0.85 2.67
N PHE A 264 13.35 -1.58 1.62
CA PHE A 264 12.71 -1.02 0.44
C PHE A 264 11.20 -0.83 0.64
N ALA A 265 10.55 -1.69 1.44
CA ALA A 265 9.15 -1.53 1.85
C ALA A 265 8.79 -2.52 2.96
N THR A 266 8.01 -2.05 3.94
CA THR A 266 7.25 -2.90 4.88
C THR A 266 5.83 -2.37 4.89
N SER A 267 4.81 -3.20 4.66
CA SER A 267 3.40 -2.73 4.64
C SER A 267 2.69 -3.10 5.95
N ILE A 268 1.83 -2.23 6.47
CA ILE A 268 0.96 -2.54 7.62
C ILE A 268 -0.52 -2.26 7.34
N SER A 269 -1.41 -3.01 7.99
CA SER A 269 -2.85 -2.70 7.98
C SER A 269 -3.12 -1.37 8.71
N PRO A 270 -4.11 -0.58 8.28
CA PRO A 270 -4.33 0.77 8.81
C PRO A 270 -5.04 0.81 10.17
N TRP A 271 -5.74 -0.28 10.53
CA TRP A 271 -6.52 -0.38 11.76
C TRP A 271 -5.73 -1.11 12.84
N VAL A 272 -5.44 -0.40 13.94
CA VAL A 272 -4.80 -0.93 15.13
C VAL A 272 -5.86 -1.55 16.04
N VAL A 273 -5.93 -2.88 16.05
CA VAL A 273 -6.81 -3.64 16.95
C VAL A 273 -6.20 -3.63 18.34
N MET A 274 -6.88 -3.01 19.31
CA MET A 274 -6.37 -2.93 20.67
C MET A 274 -6.11 -4.31 21.27
N ALA A 275 -5.03 -4.47 22.04
CA ALA A 275 -4.74 -5.72 22.74
C ALA A 275 -5.91 -6.16 23.65
N GLU A 276 -6.64 -5.20 24.22
CA GLU A 276 -7.85 -5.42 25.01
C GLU A 276 -8.97 -6.11 24.21
N ALA A 277 -9.13 -5.78 22.92
CA ALA A 277 -10.13 -6.41 22.05
C ALA A 277 -9.80 -7.88 21.77
N LEU A 278 -8.53 -8.26 21.88
CA LEU A 278 -8.05 -9.62 21.62
C LEU A 278 -8.10 -10.55 22.85
N LEU A 279 -8.33 -10.03 24.06
CA LEU A 279 -8.38 -10.84 25.29
C LEU A 279 -9.35 -12.04 25.22
N PRO A 280 -10.56 -11.93 24.63
CA PRO A 280 -11.46 -13.09 24.49
C PRO A 280 -10.90 -14.21 23.60
N PHE A 281 -9.85 -13.93 22.82
CA PHE A 281 -9.20 -14.85 21.89
C PHE A 281 -7.82 -15.30 22.39
N ARG A 282 -7.45 -14.93 23.62
CA ARG A 282 -6.22 -15.42 24.25
C ARG A 282 -6.28 -16.94 24.34
N CYS A 283 -5.22 -17.60 23.87
CA CYS A 283 -5.10 -19.05 23.85
C CYS A 283 -3.68 -19.48 24.22
N ALA A 284 -3.48 -20.78 24.46
CA ALA A 284 -2.13 -21.33 24.57
C ALA A 284 -1.43 -21.21 23.21
N THR A 285 -0.13 -20.86 23.22
CA THR A 285 0.67 -21.01 22.01
C THR A 285 0.69 -22.48 21.56
N SER A 286 0.69 -22.67 20.25
CA SER A 286 0.87 -23.99 19.62
C SER A 286 2.34 -24.38 19.47
N ALA A 287 3.29 -23.49 19.75
CA ALA A 287 4.72 -23.74 19.68
C ALA A 287 5.25 -24.65 20.81
N GLY A 288 4.36 -25.07 21.72
CA GLY A 288 4.67 -25.92 22.88
C GLY A 288 5.21 -25.14 24.07
N SER A 289 5.65 -25.87 25.11
CA SER A 289 6.19 -25.28 26.34
C SER A 289 7.64 -24.83 26.19
N GLN A 290 8.02 -23.76 26.89
CA GLN A 290 9.41 -23.31 27.04
C GLN A 290 10.10 -24.02 28.22
N ALA A 291 10.07 -25.36 28.22
CA ALA A 291 10.69 -26.17 29.28
C ALA A 291 12.14 -26.59 28.94
N GLU A 292 12.48 -26.68 27.65
CA GLU A 292 13.77 -27.15 27.17
C GLU A 292 14.29 -26.26 26.02
N PRO A 293 15.19 -25.31 26.31
CA PRO A 293 15.59 -24.84 27.64
C PRO A 293 14.51 -23.95 28.29
N VAL A 294 14.50 -23.90 29.62
CA VAL A 294 13.73 -22.87 30.35
C VAL A 294 14.35 -21.50 30.11
N PRO A 295 13.58 -20.48 29.68
CA PRO A 295 14.09 -19.12 29.53
C PRO A 295 14.65 -18.56 30.85
N LEU A 296 15.58 -17.61 30.72
CA LEU A 296 16.10 -16.88 31.88
C LEU A 296 14.96 -16.12 32.59
N PRO A 297 15.09 -15.87 33.92
CA PRO A 297 14.00 -15.33 34.73
C PRO A 297 13.30 -14.09 34.14
N TYR A 298 14.03 -13.16 33.54
CA TYR A 298 13.45 -11.94 32.95
C TYR A 298 12.52 -12.19 31.75
N LEU A 299 12.64 -13.33 31.07
CA LEU A 299 11.75 -13.75 29.97
C LEU A 299 10.64 -14.71 30.41
N ARG A 300 10.58 -15.10 31.68
CA ARG A 300 9.55 -16.03 32.13
C ARG A 300 8.23 -15.29 32.26
N ASP A 301 7.36 -15.56 31.31
CA ASP A 301 5.99 -15.05 31.30
C ASP A 301 5.07 -16.05 32.06
N PRO A 302 4.50 -15.67 33.22
CA PRO A 302 3.55 -16.54 33.93
C PRO A 302 2.27 -16.78 33.13
N ASN A 303 1.98 -15.90 32.17
CA ASN A 303 0.83 -15.94 31.27
C ASN A 303 1.29 -16.31 29.85
N TYR A 304 2.30 -17.16 29.69
CA TYR A 304 2.80 -17.61 28.38
C TYR A 304 1.66 -18.12 27.48
N SER A 305 1.21 -17.23 26.59
CA SER A 305 -0.01 -17.36 25.79
C SER A 305 0.14 -16.55 24.51
N SER A 306 -0.77 -16.79 23.57
CA SER A 306 -0.89 -16.05 22.33
C SER A 306 -2.35 -15.69 22.07
N TYR A 307 -2.66 -15.21 20.88
CA TYR A 307 -4.02 -14.94 20.42
C TYR A 307 -4.37 -15.85 19.26
N ASP A 308 -5.61 -16.37 19.27
CA ASP A 308 -6.17 -17.13 18.15
C ASP A 308 -6.63 -16.16 17.05
N VAL A 309 -5.67 -15.72 16.24
CA VAL A 309 -5.88 -14.87 15.06
C VAL A 309 -5.61 -15.72 13.83
N GLN A 310 -6.66 -16.09 13.10
CA GLN A 310 -6.55 -16.76 11.81
C GLN A 310 -6.01 -15.77 10.78
N LEU A 311 -4.96 -16.18 10.07
CA LEU A 311 -4.26 -15.34 9.10
C LEU A 311 -4.31 -15.98 7.72
N GLU A 312 -4.50 -15.17 6.69
CA GLU A 312 -4.52 -15.62 5.30
C GLU A 312 -3.69 -14.68 4.44
N VAL A 313 -2.97 -15.25 3.47
CA VAL A 313 -2.31 -14.49 2.41
C VAL A 313 -2.86 -14.95 1.07
N ALA A 314 -3.29 -13.99 0.25
CA ALA A 314 -3.75 -14.23 -1.10
C ALA A 314 -2.89 -13.49 -2.12
N ILE A 315 -2.78 -14.07 -3.32
CA ILE A 315 -2.12 -13.47 -4.48
C ILE A 315 -3.16 -13.26 -5.58
N THR A 316 -3.24 -12.04 -6.08
CA THR A 316 -3.97 -11.68 -7.31
C THR A 316 -2.96 -11.46 -8.43
N PRO A 317 -2.99 -12.27 -9.51
CA PRO A 317 -2.12 -12.06 -10.67
C PRO A 317 -2.31 -10.69 -11.32
N ALA A 318 -1.27 -10.19 -11.99
CA ALA A 318 -1.32 -8.92 -12.73
C ALA A 318 -2.51 -8.84 -13.69
N GLY A 319 -3.31 -7.77 -13.58
CA GLY A 319 -4.50 -7.53 -14.40
C GLY A 319 -5.70 -8.43 -14.07
N GLY A 320 -5.60 -9.31 -13.07
CA GLY A 320 -6.70 -10.12 -12.56
C GLY A 320 -7.53 -9.39 -11.50
N ASP A 321 -8.78 -9.82 -11.35
CA ASP A 321 -9.74 -9.33 -10.35
C ASP A 321 -10.01 -10.35 -9.22
N ARG A 322 -9.44 -11.56 -9.34
CA ARG A 322 -9.62 -12.66 -8.39
C ARG A 322 -8.31 -12.99 -7.68
N ALA A 323 -8.39 -13.09 -6.36
CA ALA A 323 -7.27 -13.54 -5.53
C ALA A 323 -7.30 -15.06 -5.33
N THR A 324 -6.14 -15.66 -5.08
CA THR A 324 -6.00 -17.06 -4.62
C THR A 324 -5.28 -17.08 -3.29
N VAL A 325 -5.90 -17.66 -2.26
CA VAL A 325 -5.25 -17.88 -0.96
C VAL A 325 -4.12 -18.89 -1.14
N VAL A 326 -2.89 -18.47 -0.84
CA VAL A 326 -1.68 -19.30 -0.98
C VAL A 326 -1.18 -19.85 0.36
N THR A 327 -1.60 -19.25 1.48
CA THR A 327 -1.38 -19.80 2.82
C THR A 327 -2.47 -19.37 3.79
N THR A 328 -2.78 -20.25 4.74
CA THR A 328 -3.60 -19.97 5.92
C THR A 328 -2.81 -20.39 7.15
N SER A 329 -2.55 -19.45 8.06
CA SER A 329 -1.73 -19.62 9.26
C SER A 329 -2.45 -19.06 10.48
N ASN A 330 -1.75 -18.95 11.61
CA ASN A 330 -2.32 -18.40 12.84
C ASN A 330 -1.27 -17.78 13.76
N TYR A 331 -1.58 -16.64 14.39
CA TYR A 331 -0.67 -15.96 15.32
C TYR A 331 -0.32 -16.82 16.56
N ARG A 332 -1.14 -17.82 16.91
CA ARG A 332 -0.83 -18.77 17.98
C ARG A 332 0.38 -19.67 17.70
N HIS A 333 0.97 -19.63 16.51
CA HIS A 333 2.20 -20.36 16.18
C HIS A 333 3.47 -19.70 16.75
N MET A 334 3.40 -18.46 17.22
CA MET A 334 4.57 -17.77 17.76
C MET A 334 5.13 -18.46 19.02
N TYR A 335 6.45 -18.68 19.04
CA TYR A 335 7.16 -19.27 20.18
C TYR A 335 7.57 -18.22 21.20
N TRP A 336 8.06 -17.07 20.75
CA TRP A 336 8.27 -15.92 21.64
C TRP A 336 7.07 -14.99 21.54
N THR A 337 6.51 -14.64 22.69
CA THR A 337 5.30 -13.80 22.79
C THR A 337 5.65 -12.32 22.66
N ALA A 338 4.66 -11.48 22.30
CA ALA A 338 4.85 -10.04 22.25
C ALA A 338 5.37 -9.43 23.58
N PRO A 339 4.89 -9.86 24.76
CA PRO A 339 5.51 -9.49 26.04
C PRO A 339 7.00 -9.83 26.13
N GLN A 340 7.39 -11.05 25.76
CA GLN A 340 8.80 -11.48 25.78
C GLN A 340 9.66 -10.68 24.80
N GLN A 341 9.15 -10.40 23.60
CA GLN A 341 9.82 -9.57 22.60
C GLN A 341 10.10 -8.17 23.14
N LEU A 342 9.10 -7.51 23.71
CA LEU A 342 9.22 -6.16 24.26
C LEU A 342 10.21 -6.10 25.43
N VAL A 343 10.08 -7.01 26.39
CA VAL A 343 10.97 -7.08 27.56
C VAL A 343 12.41 -7.32 27.11
N HIS A 344 12.63 -8.28 26.20
CA HIS A 344 13.97 -8.53 25.67
C HIS A 344 14.56 -7.31 24.98
N HIS A 345 13.76 -6.59 24.19
CA HIS A 345 14.23 -5.43 23.46
C HIS A 345 14.77 -4.35 24.40
N SER A 346 14.09 -4.15 25.54
CA SER A 346 14.48 -3.16 26.54
C SER A 346 15.58 -3.61 27.50
N VAL A 347 15.93 -4.90 27.56
CA VAL A 347 16.73 -5.50 28.66
C VAL A 347 18.12 -4.88 28.84
N THR A 348 18.72 -4.36 27.78
CA THR A 348 20.04 -3.67 27.80
C THR A 348 19.93 -2.18 28.12
N GLY A 349 18.72 -1.70 28.41
CA GLY A 349 18.40 -0.31 28.69
C GLY A 349 17.83 0.47 27.50
N CYS A 350 17.44 -0.17 26.40
CA CYS A 350 16.79 0.52 25.27
C CYS A 350 15.48 1.17 25.72
N ASP A 351 15.27 2.45 25.35
CA ASP A 351 14.00 3.14 25.59
C ASP A 351 12.98 2.79 24.50
N MET A 352 11.87 2.21 24.95
CA MET A 352 10.71 1.87 24.13
C MET A 352 9.73 3.04 24.18
N ARG A 353 9.47 3.66 23.02
CA ARG A 353 8.69 4.90 22.91
C ARG A 353 7.27 4.62 22.43
N PRO A 354 6.29 5.50 22.77
CA PRO A 354 4.95 5.39 22.21
C PRO A 354 4.99 5.35 20.68
N ALA A 355 4.29 4.38 20.12
CA ALA A 355 4.19 4.09 18.70
C ALA A 355 5.44 3.53 18.00
N ASP A 356 6.44 3.05 18.74
CA ASP A 356 7.41 2.12 18.14
C ASP A 356 6.67 0.86 17.67
N LEU A 357 7.07 0.33 16.51
CA LEU A 357 6.46 -0.85 15.88
C LEU A 357 7.39 -2.06 16.05
N LEU A 358 6.88 -3.12 16.67
CA LEU A 358 7.60 -4.38 16.84
C LEU A 358 6.86 -5.47 16.08
N ALA A 359 7.47 -6.01 15.02
CA ALA A 359 6.91 -7.09 14.22
C ALA A 359 7.36 -8.47 14.72
N SER A 360 6.51 -9.46 14.52
CA SER A 360 6.66 -10.80 15.08
C SER A 360 7.83 -11.59 14.51
N GLY A 361 8.30 -11.23 13.31
CA GLY A 361 8.90 -12.16 12.37
C GLY A 361 7.86 -13.07 11.72
N THR A 362 8.24 -13.64 10.58
CA THR A 362 7.35 -14.45 9.73
C THR A 362 6.62 -15.56 10.50
N ILE A 363 5.30 -15.60 10.39
CA ILE A 363 4.42 -16.54 11.09
C ILE A 363 4.24 -17.79 10.24
N SER A 364 4.81 -18.91 10.70
CA SER A 364 4.67 -20.22 10.05
C SER A 364 4.11 -21.25 11.02
N GLY A 365 3.18 -22.07 10.55
CA GLY A 365 2.72 -23.26 11.25
C GLY A 365 3.53 -24.50 10.85
N ALA A 366 3.27 -25.61 11.55
CA ALA A 366 3.97 -26.88 11.31
C ALA A 366 3.58 -27.53 9.96
N ASP A 367 2.36 -27.26 9.48
CA ASP A 367 1.89 -27.71 8.18
C ASP A 367 2.39 -26.78 7.07
N ALA A 368 2.74 -27.34 5.91
CA ALA A 368 3.25 -26.58 4.78
C ALA A 368 2.25 -25.56 4.22
N SER A 369 0.95 -25.78 4.39
CA SER A 369 -0.11 -24.81 4.04
C SER A 369 -0.11 -23.57 4.93
N ALA A 370 0.55 -23.63 6.09
CA ALA A 370 0.64 -22.55 7.07
C ALA A 370 2.00 -21.83 7.06
N TYR A 371 2.84 -22.05 6.03
CA TYR A 371 4.11 -21.36 5.89
C TYR A 371 3.92 -19.89 5.47
N GLY A 372 4.56 -18.97 6.19
CA GLY A 372 4.33 -17.53 6.09
C GLY A 372 5.09 -16.80 4.98
N SER A 373 5.79 -17.50 4.08
CA SER A 373 6.53 -16.89 2.97
C SER A 373 6.54 -17.77 1.73
N LEU A 374 6.71 -17.19 0.54
CA LEU A 374 6.92 -17.98 -0.67
C LEU A 374 8.23 -18.75 -0.61
N LEU A 375 9.29 -18.22 0.02
CA LEU A 375 10.53 -18.95 0.25
C LEU A 375 10.27 -20.34 0.86
N GLU A 376 9.38 -20.40 1.85
CA GLU A 376 8.97 -21.65 2.50
C GLU A 376 8.00 -22.45 1.65
N LEU A 377 6.93 -21.83 1.13
CA LEU A 377 5.89 -22.51 0.34
C LEU A 377 6.48 -23.19 -0.91
N CYS A 378 7.37 -22.49 -1.62
CA CYS A 378 8.05 -23.02 -2.79
C CYS A 378 9.32 -23.81 -2.44
N TRP A 379 9.68 -23.88 -1.16
CA TRP A 379 10.88 -24.56 -0.65
C TRP A 379 12.14 -24.18 -1.44
N GLN A 380 12.52 -22.90 -1.36
CA GLN A 380 13.65 -22.31 -2.09
C GLN A 380 13.57 -22.50 -3.62
N GLY A 381 12.35 -22.49 -4.16
CA GLY A 381 12.07 -22.60 -5.59
C GLY A 381 12.10 -24.03 -6.14
N THR A 382 12.11 -25.04 -5.27
CA THR A 382 12.06 -26.46 -5.67
C THR A 382 10.63 -26.97 -5.86
N ARG A 383 9.62 -26.23 -5.38
CA ARG A 383 8.19 -26.54 -5.49
C ARG A 383 7.46 -25.38 -6.17
N GLU A 384 6.30 -25.67 -6.74
CA GLU A 384 5.38 -24.66 -7.28
C GLU A 384 4.30 -24.34 -6.24
N VAL A 385 3.90 -23.07 -6.15
CA VAL A 385 2.77 -22.57 -5.35
C VAL A 385 1.61 -22.28 -6.29
N GLY A 386 0.43 -22.84 -6.00
CA GLY A 386 -0.76 -22.73 -6.84
C GLY A 386 -1.32 -24.09 -7.28
N PRO A 387 -2.11 -24.15 -8.37
CA PRO A 387 -2.37 -23.08 -9.33
C PRO A 387 -3.12 -21.88 -8.71
N LEU A 388 -2.84 -20.69 -9.24
CA LEU A 388 -3.61 -19.48 -8.99
C LEU A 388 -4.91 -19.49 -9.82
N CYS A 389 -5.78 -18.50 -9.62
CA CYS A 389 -7.08 -18.39 -10.27
C CYS A 389 -7.02 -18.30 -11.80
N ASP A 390 -5.89 -17.88 -12.37
CA ASP A 390 -5.61 -17.82 -13.81
C ASP A 390 -4.94 -19.09 -14.35
N GLY A 391 -4.74 -20.11 -13.50
CA GLY A 391 -4.05 -21.36 -13.81
C GLY A 391 -2.52 -21.28 -13.75
N SER A 392 -1.94 -20.11 -13.49
CA SER A 392 -0.49 -19.94 -13.35
C SER A 392 0.02 -20.42 -11.99
N THR A 393 1.33 -20.62 -11.85
CA THR A 393 1.99 -20.94 -10.57
C THR A 393 2.97 -19.85 -10.17
N ARG A 394 3.43 -19.89 -8.91
CA ARG A 394 4.50 -19.03 -8.39
C ARG A 394 5.59 -19.86 -7.71
N LYS A 395 6.80 -19.31 -7.75
CA LYS A 395 7.88 -19.62 -6.80
C LYS A 395 8.18 -18.40 -5.95
N PHE A 396 8.29 -17.26 -6.61
CA PHE A 396 8.43 -15.93 -6.03
C PHE A 396 7.48 -14.99 -6.78
N LEU A 397 7.28 -13.79 -6.24
CA LEU A 397 6.37 -12.79 -6.78
C LEU A 397 6.81 -12.26 -8.15
N ARG A 398 5.84 -12.11 -9.06
CA ARG A 398 6.01 -11.51 -10.38
C ARG A 398 5.55 -10.06 -10.38
N ASP A 399 5.97 -9.34 -11.41
CA ASP A 399 5.57 -7.94 -11.56
C ASP A 399 4.06 -7.82 -11.79
N GLY A 400 3.42 -6.88 -11.10
CA GLY A 400 1.96 -6.68 -11.14
C GLY A 400 1.15 -7.59 -10.21
N ASP A 401 1.76 -8.60 -9.57
CA ASP A 401 1.08 -9.39 -8.54
C ASP A 401 0.69 -8.48 -7.35
N THR A 402 -0.52 -8.67 -6.84
CA THR A 402 -0.96 -8.06 -5.57
C THR A 402 -0.97 -9.11 -4.49
N VAL A 403 -0.29 -8.83 -3.38
CA VAL A 403 -0.39 -9.64 -2.15
C VAL A 403 -1.37 -8.95 -1.21
N SER A 404 -2.34 -9.70 -0.69
CA SER A 404 -3.25 -9.23 0.36
C SER A 404 -3.22 -10.17 1.56
N MET A 405 -3.11 -9.59 2.75
CA MET A 405 -3.16 -10.30 4.02
C MET A 405 -4.42 -9.92 4.78
N ARG A 406 -5.06 -10.93 5.38
CA ARG A 406 -6.23 -10.76 6.26
C ARG A 406 -6.01 -11.48 7.57
N GLY A 407 -6.56 -10.90 8.63
CA GLY A 407 -6.55 -11.48 9.97
C GLY A 407 -7.93 -11.41 10.59
N THR A 408 -8.42 -12.52 11.09
CA THR A 408 -9.73 -12.59 11.77
C THR A 408 -9.69 -13.45 13.03
N CYS A 409 -10.55 -13.11 13.98
CA CYS A 409 -10.79 -13.89 15.19
C CYS A 409 -12.28 -14.24 15.25
N LEU A 410 -12.62 -15.53 15.35
CA LEU A 410 -13.99 -15.99 15.47
C LEU A 410 -14.32 -16.35 16.91
N HIS A 411 -15.28 -15.65 17.52
CA HIS A 411 -15.66 -15.91 18.90
C HIS A 411 -16.68 -17.05 18.95
N SER A 412 -16.67 -17.83 20.04
CA SER A 412 -17.61 -18.95 20.24
C SER A 412 -19.10 -18.54 20.24
N SER A 413 -19.38 -17.26 20.49
CA SER A 413 -20.73 -16.69 20.40
C SER A 413 -21.11 -16.20 19.01
N GLY A 414 -20.26 -16.39 17.99
CA GLY A 414 -20.58 -16.18 16.58
C GLY A 414 -20.23 -14.81 15.98
N TYR A 415 -19.58 -13.89 16.70
CA TYR A 415 -19.08 -12.64 16.11
C TYR A 415 -17.63 -12.78 15.65
N THR A 416 -17.24 -11.95 14.68
CA THR A 416 -15.89 -11.89 14.12
C THR A 416 -15.22 -10.56 14.45
N LEU A 417 -13.96 -10.59 14.86
CA LEU A 417 -13.08 -9.42 14.82
C LEU A 417 -12.16 -9.53 13.62
N GLY A 418 -11.96 -8.45 12.86
CA GLY A 418 -10.98 -8.41 11.79
C GLY A 418 -10.00 -7.26 11.93
N PHE A 419 -8.88 -7.40 11.22
CA PHE A 419 -7.81 -6.41 11.14
C PHE A 419 -7.92 -5.54 9.88
N GLY A 420 -8.95 -5.76 9.06
CA GLY A 420 -9.00 -5.27 7.69
C GLY A 420 -7.95 -5.96 6.83
N GLU A 421 -7.40 -5.22 5.87
CA GLU A 421 -6.48 -5.77 4.88
C GLU A 421 -5.13 -5.06 4.92
N CYS A 422 -4.04 -5.85 4.84
CA CYS A 422 -2.71 -5.36 4.49
C CYS A 422 -2.37 -5.83 3.08
N ALA A 423 -2.53 -4.94 2.10
CA ALA A 423 -2.30 -5.23 0.70
C ALA A 423 -1.19 -4.36 0.10
N GLY A 424 -0.49 -4.89 -0.89
CA GLY A 424 0.42 -4.12 -1.73
C GLY A 424 0.49 -4.75 -3.12
N GLN A 425 0.24 -3.93 -4.14
CA GLN A 425 0.52 -4.33 -5.51
C GLN A 425 1.99 -4.12 -5.79
N TYR A 426 2.60 -5.12 -6.39
CA TYR A 426 3.91 -4.96 -6.94
C TYR A 426 3.89 -4.10 -8.19
N ALA A 427 4.37 -2.87 -8.06
CA ALA A 427 4.40 -1.90 -9.13
C ALA A 427 5.54 -2.18 -10.11
N TYR A 428 5.24 -1.94 -11.39
CA TYR A 428 6.24 -1.84 -12.44
C TYR A 428 7.31 -0.80 -12.05
N ALA A 429 8.58 -1.14 -12.30
CA ALA A 429 9.64 -0.15 -12.23
C ALA A 429 9.35 0.96 -13.25
N ARG A 430 9.26 2.22 -12.79
CA ARG A 430 9.19 3.36 -13.70
C ARG A 430 10.49 3.42 -14.51
N VAL A 431 10.37 3.37 -15.82
CA VAL A 431 11.50 3.49 -16.74
C VAL A 431 11.78 4.98 -16.95
N ASN A 432 13.02 5.42 -16.68
CA ASN A 432 13.42 6.77 -17.06
C ASN A 432 13.77 6.79 -18.55
N LEU A 433 12.79 7.18 -19.37
CA LEU A 433 12.93 7.27 -20.82
C LEU A 433 14.03 8.25 -21.26
N LEU A 434 14.34 9.26 -20.44
CA LEU A 434 15.41 10.24 -20.71
C LEU A 434 16.81 9.68 -20.42
N ALA A 435 16.90 8.58 -19.66
CA ALA A 435 18.16 7.92 -19.32
C ALA A 435 18.39 6.62 -20.12
N ASP A 436 17.59 6.37 -21.17
CA ASP A 436 17.68 5.19 -22.06
C ASP A 436 17.50 3.82 -21.34
N GLU A 437 16.87 3.80 -20.16
CA GLU A 437 16.67 2.59 -19.36
C GLU A 437 15.72 1.55 -20.02
N GLN A 438 15.05 1.90 -21.12
CA GLN A 438 14.20 1.03 -21.94
C GLN A 438 14.97 0.08 -22.87
N ARG A 439 16.29 0.22 -23.01
CA ARG A 439 17.08 -0.48 -24.05
C ARG A 439 17.47 -1.93 -23.72
N GLY A 440 16.84 -2.54 -22.72
CA GLY A 440 17.05 -3.95 -22.40
C GLY A 440 15.75 -4.62 -21.98
N LEU A 441 15.30 -5.56 -22.81
CA LEU A 441 14.13 -6.45 -22.69
C LEU A 441 12.88 -6.00 -23.49
N SER A 442 12.77 -6.58 -24.68
CA SER A 442 11.58 -6.76 -25.53
C SER A 442 10.94 -5.49 -26.12
N GLU A 443 11.05 -5.36 -27.45
CA GLU A 443 10.63 -4.20 -28.24
C GLU A 443 9.10 -4.04 -28.44
N MET A 444 8.22 -4.77 -27.73
CA MET A 444 6.77 -4.55 -27.86
C MET A 444 5.95 -4.77 -26.57
N GLY A 445 5.40 -3.67 -26.04
CA GLY A 445 4.30 -3.60 -25.06
C GLY A 445 4.54 -2.52 -23.98
N GLN A 446 3.66 -1.58 -23.63
CA GLN A 446 2.25 -1.30 -23.93
C GLN A 446 1.96 0.19 -23.61
N VAL A 447 1.04 0.81 -24.34
CA VAL A 447 0.35 2.04 -23.91
C VAL A 447 -0.92 1.60 -23.13
N PRO A 448 -1.23 2.14 -21.93
CA PRO A 448 -2.43 1.78 -21.19
C PRO A 448 -3.72 2.13 -21.95
N ARG A 449 -4.70 1.21 -21.93
CA ARG A 449 -6.03 1.39 -22.51
C ARG A 449 -7.09 1.29 -21.43
N LEU A 450 -8.17 2.06 -21.59
CA LEU A 450 -9.39 1.99 -20.80
C LEU A 450 -10.42 1.20 -21.62
N ASP A 451 -10.83 0.04 -21.11
CA ASP A 451 -11.84 -0.78 -21.75
C ASP A 451 -13.18 -0.69 -20.98
N TRP A 452 -14.30 -0.52 -21.68
CA TRP A 452 -15.64 -0.57 -21.06
C TRP A 452 -16.64 -1.29 -21.96
N SER A 453 -17.81 -1.67 -21.43
CA SER A 453 -18.94 -2.14 -22.24
C SER A 453 -20.13 -1.20 -22.10
N ASP A 454 -20.78 -0.86 -23.21
CA ASP A 454 -21.98 -0.02 -23.16
C ASP A 454 -23.24 -0.79 -22.73
N ALA A 455 -24.36 -0.09 -22.63
CA ALA A 455 -25.65 -0.65 -22.23
C ALA A 455 -26.22 -1.71 -23.20
N ALA A 456 -25.66 -1.82 -24.42
CA ALA A 456 -25.97 -2.88 -25.38
C ALA A 456 -24.99 -4.06 -25.28
N GLY A 457 -23.98 -3.98 -24.42
CA GLY A 457 -22.96 -5.01 -24.20
C GLY A 457 -21.79 -4.95 -25.19
N GLU A 458 -21.66 -3.90 -26.00
CA GLU A 458 -20.55 -3.74 -26.94
C GLU A 458 -19.31 -3.21 -26.20
N ARG A 459 -18.15 -3.85 -26.41
CA ARG A 459 -16.87 -3.47 -25.76
C ARG A 459 -16.16 -2.36 -26.53
N HIS A 460 -15.78 -1.32 -25.80
CA HIS A 460 -15.05 -0.14 -26.27
C HIS A 460 -13.67 -0.09 -25.59
N SER A 461 -12.68 0.48 -26.30
CA SER A 461 -11.30 0.63 -25.81
C SER A 461 -10.80 2.04 -26.16
N LEU A 462 -10.34 2.80 -25.17
CA LEU A 462 -9.79 4.15 -25.33
C LEU A 462 -8.36 4.22 -24.82
N THR A 463 -7.54 5.08 -25.44
CA THR A 463 -6.21 5.39 -24.90
C THR A 463 -6.34 6.39 -23.74
N GLN A 464 -5.40 6.37 -22.79
CA GLN A 464 -5.41 7.26 -21.61
C GLN A 464 -5.56 8.75 -21.98
N SER A 465 -4.98 9.18 -23.10
CA SER A 465 -5.08 10.55 -23.60
C SER A 465 -6.51 10.94 -24.02
N LEU A 466 -7.29 9.99 -24.57
CA LEU A 466 -8.70 10.23 -24.96
C LEU A 466 -9.62 10.26 -23.75
N ALA A 467 -9.39 9.39 -22.77
CA ALA A 467 -10.17 9.38 -21.52
C ALA A 467 -9.97 10.68 -20.71
N ILE A 468 -8.76 11.23 -20.69
CA ILE A 468 -8.46 12.53 -20.06
C ILE A 468 -9.20 13.67 -20.79
N LEU A 469 -9.27 13.62 -22.12
CA LEU A 469 -9.98 14.64 -22.91
C LEU A 469 -11.51 14.59 -22.71
N GLU A 470 -12.09 13.40 -22.54
CA GLU A 470 -13.51 13.24 -22.17
C GLU A 470 -13.81 13.72 -20.75
N LEU A 471 -12.97 13.35 -19.77
CA LEU A 471 -13.12 13.80 -18.38
C LEU A 471 -13.06 15.33 -18.28
N LEU A 472 -12.12 15.96 -19.01
CA LEU A 472 -12.01 17.42 -19.09
C LEU A 472 -13.22 18.05 -19.79
N HIS A 473 -13.87 17.35 -20.71
CA HIS A 473 -15.09 17.79 -21.38
C HIS A 473 -16.30 17.78 -20.45
N GLU A 474 -16.48 16.71 -19.66
CA GLU A 474 -17.55 16.62 -18.65
C GLU A 474 -17.36 17.65 -17.53
N ALA A 475 -16.12 17.81 -17.05
CA ALA A 475 -15.81 18.71 -15.94
C ALA A 475 -15.92 20.20 -16.30
N ALA A 476 -15.79 20.58 -17.58
CA ALA A 476 -15.77 21.98 -18.02
C ALA A 476 -17.11 22.51 -18.57
N SER A 477 -18.15 21.68 -18.67
CA SER A 477 -19.39 22.05 -19.36
C SER A 477 -20.39 22.79 -18.46
N ALA A 478 -20.37 24.13 -18.52
CA ALA A 478 -21.53 24.96 -18.15
C ALA A 478 -22.64 24.83 -19.21
N PRO A 479 -23.94 25.00 -18.87
CA PRO A 479 -25.04 24.79 -19.82
C PRO A 479 -24.92 25.75 -21.03
N GLY A 480 -24.69 25.21 -22.22
CA GLY A 480 -24.80 25.95 -23.48
C GLY A 480 -23.50 26.31 -24.23
N ARG A 481 -22.32 25.90 -23.78
CA ARG A 481 -21.07 25.99 -24.58
C ARG A 481 -20.39 24.63 -24.68
N SER A 482 -20.56 23.98 -25.81
CA SER A 482 -19.80 22.76 -26.14
C SER A 482 -18.47 23.13 -26.80
N LEU A 483 -17.38 22.52 -26.35
CA LEU A 483 -16.07 22.58 -27.02
C LEU A 483 -15.99 21.66 -28.25
N LEU A 484 -16.98 20.77 -28.43
CA LEU A 484 -17.12 19.87 -29.58
C LEU A 484 -18.53 20.02 -30.20
N PRO A 485 -18.75 19.84 -31.52
CA PRO A 485 -20.10 19.82 -32.08
C PRO A 485 -20.97 18.75 -31.40
N LEU A 486 -22.26 19.02 -31.21
CA LEU A 486 -23.23 18.05 -30.67
C LEU A 486 -23.22 16.75 -31.51
N GLY A 487 -22.76 15.65 -30.92
CA GLY A 487 -22.85 14.28 -31.45
C GLY A 487 -21.51 13.54 -31.62
N PRO A 488 -20.98 12.86 -30.58
CA PRO A 488 -19.67 12.18 -30.65
C PRO A 488 -19.69 10.77 -31.29
N ALA A 489 -20.80 10.04 -31.24
CA ALA A 489 -20.84 8.63 -31.69
C ALA A 489 -20.90 8.45 -33.23
N LEU A 490 -21.27 9.48 -34.00
CA LEU A 490 -21.46 9.37 -35.46
C LEU A 490 -20.28 9.90 -36.29
N ALA A 491 -19.36 10.67 -35.71
CA ALA A 491 -18.24 11.27 -36.46
C ALA A 491 -16.91 10.49 -36.34
N ALA A 492 -16.78 9.60 -35.36
CA ALA A 492 -15.55 8.81 -35.18
C ALA A 492 -15.46 7.55 -36.07
N LYS A 493 -16.46 7.29 -36.92
CA LYS A 493 -16.48 6.08 -37.76
C LYS A 493 -15.89 6.23 -39.17
N ASP A 494 -15.39 7.39 -39.58
CA ASP A 494 -14.81 7.46 -40.92
C ASP A 494 -13.80 8.60 -41.14
N GLN A 495 -12.56 8.41 -40.66
CA GLN A 495 -11.41 9.22 -41.08
C GLN A 495 -11.09 9.05 -42.58
N GLY A 496 -11.73 8.09 -43.27
CA GLY A 496 -11.63 7.89 -44.72
C GLY A 496 -12.66 8.66 -45.54
N SER A 497 -13.78 9.08 -44.95
CA SER A 497 -14.86 9.80 -45.65
C SER A 497 -14.52 11.25 -45.96
N ASP A 498 -15.08 11.77 -47.06
CA ASP A 498 -15.00 13.20 -47.43
C ASP A 498 -15.56 14.11 -46.33
N ALA A 499 -16.57 13.65 -45.57
CA ALA A 499 -17.15 14.40 -44.46
C ALA A 499 -16.20 14.49 -43.26
N GLY A 500 -15.53 13.40 -42.89
CA GLY A 500 -14.53 13.37 -41.82
C GLY A 500 -13.29 14.20 -42.16
N ARG A 501 -12.83 14.13 -43.42
CA ARG A 501 -11.73 14.98 -43.91
C ARG A 501 -12.11 16.45 -43.93
N SER A 502 -13.34 16.79 -44.35
CA SER A 502 -13.85 18.16 -44.34
C SER A 502 -13.92 18.76 -42.93
N LEU A 503 -14.42 17.99 -41.96
CA LEU A 503 -14.50 18.41 -40.57
C LEU A 503 -13.10 18.58 -39.94
N GLY A 504 -12.19 17.65 -40.22
CA GLY A 504 -10.78 17.75 -39.82
C GLY A 504 -10.11 19.00 -40.41
N ARG A 505 -10.34 19.29 -41.69
CA ARG A 505 -9.83 20.49 -42.36
C ARG A 505 -10.35 21.77 -41.69
N GLU A 506 -11.64 21.83 -41.37
CA GLU A 506 -12.26 23.00 -40.72
C GLU A 506 -11.73 23.21 -39.28
N ALA A 507 -11.58 22.13 -38.51
CA ALA A 507 -11.06 22.19 -37.14
C ALA A 507 -9.59 22.63 -37.11
N ILE A 508 -8.76 22.05 -37.99
CA ILE A 508 -7.34 22.42 -38.12
C ILE A 508 -7.22 23.89 -38.55
N ALA A 509 -8.00 24.33 -39.53
CA ALA A 509 -7.97 25.73 -39.99
C ALA A 509 -8.34 26.72 -38.88
N LYS A 510 -9.33 26.41 -38.04
CA LYS A 510 -9.71 27.24 -36.88
C LYS A 510 -8.58 27.30 -35.83
N GLY A 511 -7.96 26.16 -35.54
CA GLY A 511 -6.83 26.08 -34.61
C GLY A 511 -5.61 26.87 -35.09
N LEU A 512 -5.24 26.71 -36.37
CA LEU A 512 -4.14 27.45 -36.98
C LEU A 512 -4.42 28.96 -37.05
N ALA A 513 -5.66 29.39 -37.29
CA ALA A 513 -6.01 30.81 -37.25
C ALA A 513 -5.83 31.44 -35.85
N ALA A 514 -6.16 30.69 -34.80
CA ALA A 514 -5.92 31.13 -33.43
C ALA A 514 -4.43 31.18 -33.09
N ALA A 515 -3.67 30.15 -33.47
CA ALA A 515 -2.23 30.08 -33.26
C ALA A 515 -1.48 31.17 -34.04
N GLU A 516 -1.87 31.45 -35.29
CA GLU A 516 -1.31 32.53 -36.12
C GLU A 516 -1.49 33.90 -35.45
N LYS A 517 -2.69 34.17 -34.91
CA LYS A 517 -2.97 35.43 -34.18
C LYS A 517 -2.10 35.58 -32.94
N LEU A 518 -1.84 34.48 -32.22
CA LEU A 518 -0.98 34.49 -31.04
C LEU A 518 0.49 34.65 -31.40
N ALA A 519 0.97 33.94 -32.42
CA ALA A 519 2.35 34.03 -32.92
C ALA A 519 2.65 35.41 -33.53
N ALA A 520 1.65 36.08 -34.12
CA ALA A 520 1.77 37.45 -34.62
C ALA A 520 2.06 38.49 -33.50
N ALA A 521 1.77 38.17 -32.24
CA ALA A 521 2.13 39.03 -31.11
C ALA A 521 3.64 38.98 -30.78
N ASN A 522 4.36 37.97 -31.29
CA ASN A 522 5.81 37.86 -31.09
C ASN A 522 6.58 38.64 -32.16
N ARG A 523 7.56 39.45 -31.72
CA ARG A 523 8.38 40.27 -32.62
C ARG A 523 9.40 39.46 -33.41
N ASP A 524 9.89 38.37 -32.84
CA ASP A 524 10.81 37.47 -33.53
C ASP A 524 10.02 36.49 -34.41
N GLU A 525 10.29 36.50 -35.71
CA GLU A 525 9.56 35.70 -36.70
C GLU A 525 9.96 34.22 -36.69
N ARG A 526 11.07 33.92 -36.00
CA ARG A 526 11.67 32.59 -35.93
C ARG A 526 10.96 31.65 -34.95
N PHE A 527 10.23 32.21 -33.98
CA PHE A 527 9.59 31.45 -32.90
C PHE A 527 8.17 31.96 -32.63
N CYS A 528 7.30 31.07 -32.19
CA CYS A 528 5.93 31.41 -31.79
C CYS A 528 5.91 32.36 -30.58
N VAL A 529 6.86 32.22 -29.65
CA VAL A 529 6.96 33.05 -28.44
C VAL A 529 8.43 33.31 -28.09
N GLY A 530 8.78 34.56 -27.80
CA GLY A 530 10.13 34.93 -27.37
C GLY A 530 11.18 34.83 -28.47
N SER A 531 12.45 34.69 -28.09
CA SER A 531 13.60 34.67 -29.01
C SER A 531 14.33 33.32 -29.09
N HIS A 532 13.72 32.27 -28.54
CA HIS A 532 14.26 30.90 -28.52
C HIS A 532 13.14 29.89 -28.73
N SER A 533 13.49 28.67 -29.13
CA SER A 533 12.54 27.56 -29.28
C SER A 533 11.82 27.28 -27.96
N SER A 534 10.51 27.13 -28.05
CA SER A 534 9.59 26.93 -26.95
C SER A 534 8.68 25.74 -27.21
N VAL A 535 7.90 25.37 -26.19
CA VAL A 535 6.85 24.35 -26.32
C VAL A 535 5.84 24.70 -27.43
N ALA A 536 5.59 25.99 -27.66
CA ALA A 536 4.69 26.42 -28.74
C ALA A 536 5.23 26.00 -30.13
N ASP A 537 6.53 26.11 -30.37
CA ASP A 537 7.15 25.70 -31.63
C ASP A 537 7.12 24.18 -31.81
N LEU A 538 7.37 23.43 -30.72
CA LEU A 538 7.27 21.97 -30.68
C LEU A 538 5.85 21.46 -30.97
N CYS A 539 4.83 22.23 -30.58
CA CYS A 539 3.44 21.88 -30.84
C CYS A 539 2.95 22.34 -32.21
N VAL A 540 3.36 23.51 -32.71
CA VAL A 540 2.88 24.07 -33.98
C VAL A 540 3.40 23.31 -35.19
N VAL A 541 4.68 22.91 -35.19
CA VAL A 541 5.31 22.26 -36.35
C VAL A 541 4.61 20.94 -36.74
N PRO A 542 4.31 20.01 -35.81
CA PRO A 542 3.52 18.81 -36.14
C PRO A 542 2.10 19.11 -36.61
N GLN A 543 1.48 20.21 -36.15
CA GLN A 543 0.13 20.60 -36.59
C GLN A 543 0.12 21.11 -38.03
N LEU A 544 1.17 21.81 -38.46
CA LEU A 544 1.33 22.22 -39.87
C LEU A 544 1.61 21.02 -40.78
N TYR A 545 2.37 20.03 -40.31
CA TYR A 545 2.53 18.76 -41.02
C TYR A 545 1.19 18.02 -41.19
N ASN A 546 0.39 17.91 -40.12
CA ASN A 546 -0.94 17.32 -40.20
C ASN A 546 -1.89 18.14 -41.09
N ALA A 547 -1.83 19.47 -41.04
CA ALA A 547 -2.63 20.34 -41.90
C ALA A 547 -2.41 20.05 -43.39
N ARG A 548 -1.17 19.74 -43.81
CA ARG A 548 -0.87 19.31 -45.18
C ARG A 548 -1.49 17.94 -45.51
N ARG A 549 -1.48 16.99 -44.57
CA ARG A 549 -2.13 15.67 -44.74
C ARG A 549 -3.65 15.78 -44.90
N PHE A 550 -4.26 16.81 -44.31
CA PHE A 550 -5.70 17.11 -44.40
C PHE A 550 -6.03 18.15 -45.51
N GLU A 551 -5.06 18.50 -46.35
CA GLU A 551 -5.22 19.45 -47.47
C GLU A 551 -5.77 20.82 -47.00
N VAL A 552 -5.35 21.29 -45.84
CA VAL A 552 -5.66 22.65 -45.35
C VAL A 552 -4.76 23.64 -46.07
N ASP A 553 -5.34 24.72 -46.61
CA ASP A 553 -4.56 25.82 -47.18
C ASP A 553 -3.78 26.54 -46.07
N LEU A 554 -2.46 26.54 -46.18
CA LEU A 554 -1.57 27.20 -45.23
C LEU A 554 -1.17 28.62 -45.63
N GLN A 555 -1.57 29.11 -46.81
CA GLN A 555 -1.30 30.51 -47.22
C GLN A 555 -1.77 31.56 -46.20
N PRO A 556 -2.92 31.40 -45.49
CA PRO A 556 -3.36 32.36 -44.49
C PRO A 556 -2.52 32.44 -43.22
N TYR A 557 -1.51 31.57 -43.03
CA TYR A 557 -0.72 31.47 -41.78
C TYR A 557 0.78 31.77 -41.99
N PRO A 558 1.15 32.98 -42.44
CA PRO A 558 2.53 33.33 -42.72
C PRO A 558 3.46 33.29 -41.49
N ARG A 559 2.99 33.60 -40.27
CA ARG A 559 3.82 33.50 -39.05
C ARG A 559 4.14 32.05 -38.74
N LEU A 560 3.14 31.18 -38.69
CA LEU A 560 3.38 29.77 -38.38
C LEU A 560 4.27 29.10 -39.43
N ARG A 561 4.14 29.48 -40.71
CA ARG A 561 5.04 29.03 -41.78
C ARG A 561 6.47 29.56 -41.64
N ALA A 562 6.67 30.78 -41.17
CA ALA A 562 8.01 31.32 -40.90
C ALA A 562 8.69 30.59 -39.72
N VAL A 563 7.92 30.30 -38.67
CA VAL A 563 8.37 29.49 -37.53
C VAL A 563 8.76 28.09 -37.97
N GLU A 564 7.92 27.44 -38.77
CA GLU A 564 8.21 26.10 -39.31
C GLU A 564 9.45 26.10 -40.20
N ALA A 565 9.60 27.11 -41.08
CA ALA A 565 10.78 27.24 -41.94
C ALA A 565 12.06 27.41 -41.11
N HIS A 566 12.02 28.17 -40.02
CA HIS A 566 13.16 28.29 -39.12
C HIS A 566 13.41 26.99 -38.35
N ALA A 567 12.36 26.37 -37.80
CA ALA A 567 12.44 25.11 -37.07
C ALA A 567 13.07 24.01 -37.94
N ALA A 568 12.74 23.94 -39.23
CA ALA A 568 13.32 23.00 -40.18
C ALA A 568 14.85 23.15 -40.37
N THR A 569 15.46 24.27 -39.95
CA THR A 569 16.92 24.45 -39.96
C THR A 569 17.61 23.90 -38.70
N LEU A 570 16.85 23.53 -37.67
CA LEU A 570 17.39 23.13 -36.37
C LEU A 570 17.53 21.60 -36.28
N PRO A 571 18.70 21.06 -35.87
CA PRO A 571 18.97 19.62 -35.92
C PRO A 571 17.96 18.74 -35.18
N TYR A 572 17.43 19.21 -34.05
CA TYR A 572 16.49 18.45 -33.24
C TYR A 572 15.07 18.40 -33.84
N PHE A 573 14.64 19.43 -34.59
CA PHE A 573 13.39 19.38 -35.35
C PHE A 573 13.50 18.50 -36.60
N GLN A 574 14.68 18.47 -37.24
CA GLN A 574 14.96 17.55 -38.34
C GLN A 574 14.92 16.09 -37.87
N ALA A 575 15.57 15.81 -36.73
CA ALA A 575 15.57 14.47 -36.12
C ALA A 575 14.17 14.03 -35.66
N ALA A 576 13.34 14.97 -35.19
CA ALA A 576 11.97 14.72 -34.73
C ALA A 576 10.92 14.78 -35.86
N HIS A 577 11.32 15.00 -37.11
CA HIS A 577 10.38 15.12 -38.22
C HIS A 577 9.58 13.82 -38.38
N PRO A 578 8.24 13.86 -38.57
CA PRO A 578 7.42 12.65 -38.69
C PRO A 578 7.92 11.67 -39.75
N ASP A 579 8.39 12.16 -40.90
CA ASP A 579 8.94 11.30 -41.98
C ASP A 579 10.32 10.70 -41.66
N ALA A 580 11.01 11.21 -40.62
CA ALA A 580 12.30 10.70 -40.17
C ALA A 580 12.17 9.64 -39.05
N GLN A 581 10.95 9.35 -38.58
CA GLN A 581 10.73 8.38 -37.51
C GLN A 581 10.80 6.93 -38.03
N PRO A 582 11.25 5.96 -37.20
CA PRO A 582 11.43 4.57 -37.64
C PRO A 582 10.16 3.89 -38.17
N ASP A 583 9.00 4.34 -37.70
CA ASP A 583 7.66 3.86 -38.03
C ASP A 583 6.98 4.67 -39.15
N ALA A 584 7.65 5.69 -39.70
CA ALA A 584 7.15 6.42 -40.85
C ALA A 584 6.96 5.49 -42.05
N ALA A 585 5.80 5.58 -42.72
CA ALA A 585 5.58 4.90 -43.98
C ALA A 585 6.57 5.44 -45.01
N LYS A 586 7.64 4.67 -45.29
CA LYS A 586 8.63 5.04 -46.30
C LYS A 586 7.94 5.04 -47.66
N ALA A 587 8.06 6.16 -48.37
CA ALA A 587 7.54 6.31 -49.72
C ALA A 587 8.16 5.30 -50.70
#